data_AF-A0A7C3N1A5-F1
#
_entry.id   AF-A0A7C3N1A5-F1
#
_cell.length_a   1.000
_cell.length_b   1.000
_cell.length_c   1.000
_cell.angle_alpha   90.00
_cell.angle_beta   90.00
_cell.angle_gamma   90.00
#
_symmetry.space_group_name_H-M   'P 1'
#
loop_
_entity.id
_entity.type
_entity.pdbx_description
1 polymer ?
#
loop_
_entity_poly.entity_id
_entity_poly.type
_entity_poly.pdbx_seq_one_letter_code
_entity_poly.pdbx_strand_id
1 'polypeptide(L)' 'MDWKRVDERLYGKKKRYIKIHFAVDVKAKETVAMKVATDDIHGSEVLPNLIMDASGHRLISEHVWIEHTIQ' A
#
# COMPACT_ATOMS: atom_id res chain seq x y z
N MET A 1 10.27 -16.93 -21.23
CA MET A 1 9.09 -16.16 -21.68
C MET A 1 8.99 -14.92 -20.81
N ASP A 2 9.08 -13.75 -21.41
CA ASP A 2 9.03 -12.46 -20.68
C ASP A 2 7.57 -12.02 -20.56
N TRP A 3 6.94 -12.36 -19.44
CA TRP A 3 5.52 -12.15 -19.16
C TRP A 3 5.13 -10.67 -19.19
N LYS A 4 6.07 -9.74 -18.94
CA LYS A 4 5.80 -8.30 -19.01
C LYS A 4 5.41 -7.83 -20.42
N ARG A 5 6.05 -8.38 -21.45
CA ARG A 5 5.75 -8.03 -22.86
C ARG A 5 4.45 -8.61 -23.38
N VAL A 6 3.89 -9.60 -22.70
CA VAL A 6 2.61 -10.22 -23.07
C VAL A 6 1.46 -9.37 -22.50
N ASP A 7 1.61 -8.94 -21.25
CA ASP A 7 0.63 -8.09 -20.55
C ASP A 7 0.44 -6.72 -21.23
N GLU A 8 1.54 -6.03 -21.57
CA GLU A 8 1.49 -4.72 -22.23
C GLU A 8 0.83 -4.75 -23.62
N ARG A 9 0.93 -5.88 -24.33
CA ARG A 9 0.31 -6.06 -25.65
C ARG A 9 -1.19 -6.34 -25.56
N LEU A 10 -1.63 -7.04 -24.53
CA LEU A 10 -3.04 -7.43 -24.34
C LEU A 10 -3.86 -6.33 -23.66
N TYR A 11 -3.27 -5.61 -22.70
CA TYR A 11 -3.99 -4.68 -21.82
C TYR A 11 -3.54 -3.22 -21.96
N GLY A 12 -2.55 -2.93 -22.82
CA GLY A 12 -1.96 -1.60 -22.98
C GLY A 12 -0.93 -1.28 -21.90
N LYS A 13 -0.30 -0.09 -21.98
CA LYS A 13 0.66 0.34 -20.94
C LYS A 13 -0.07 0.44 -19.60
N LYS A 14 0.35 -0.35 -18.60
CA LYS A 14 -0.14 -0.22 -17.22
C LYS A 14 -0.04 1.24 -16.79
N LYS A 15 -1.18 1.83 -16.45
CA LYS A 15 -1.21 3.17 -15.88
C LYS A 15 -0.40 3.14 -14.59
N ARG A 16 0.65 3.96 -14.52
CA ARG A 16 1.53 4.05 -13.34
C ARG A 16 0.82 4.84 -12.26
N TYR A 17 0.05 4.14 -11.43
CA TYR A 17 -0.56 4.71 -10.25
C TYR A 17 0.39 4.66 -9.07
N ILE A 18 0.23 5.66 -8.20
CA ILE A 18 0.88 5.69 -6.89
C ILE A 18 -0.15 5.19 -5.88
N LYS A 19 0.22 4.19 -5.10
CA LYS A 19 -0.54 3.67 -3.97
C LYS A 19 -0.02 4.35 -2.70
N ILE A 20 -0.92 4.90 -1.89
CA ILE A 20 -0.58 5.47 -0.58
C ILE A 20 -1.26 4.63 0.48
N HIS A 21 -0.47 4.06 1.37
CA HIS A 21 -0.93 3.23 2.49
C HIS A 21 -0.77 4.02 3.79
N PHE A 22 -1.81 4.06 4.61
CA PHE A 22 -1.82 4.73 5.90
C PHE A 22 -2.08 3.73 7.03
N ALA A 23 -1.39 3.92 8.15
CA ALA A 23 -1.80 3.38 9.44
C ALA A 23 -2.38 4.52 10.26
N VAL A 24 -3.60 4.35 10.75
CA VAL A 24 -4.36 5.41 11.45
C VAL A 24 -4.78 4.91 12.82
N ASP A 25 -4.50 5.69 13.86
CA ASP A 25 -5.14 5.53 15.15
C ASP A 25 -6.53 6.15 15.09
N VAL A 26 -7.56 5.31 15.07
CA VAL A 26 -8.96 5.73 14.92
C VAL A 26 -9.44 6.54 16.13
N LYS A 27 -8.93 6.27 17.34
CA LYS A 27 -9.35 6.97 18.56
C LYS A 27 -8.74 8.37 18.63
N ALA A 28 -7.44 8.47 18.35
CA ALA A 28 -6.75 9.76 18.32
C ALA A 28 -7.03 10.55 17.04
N LYS A 29 -7.56 9.89 15.99
CA LYS A 29 -7.72 10.44 14.64
C LYS A 29 -6.40 10.91 14.03
N GLU A 30 -5.34 10.16 14.29
CA GLU A 30 -3.98 10.49 13.87
C GLU A 30 -3.43 9.44 12.91
N THR A 31 -2.66 9.89 11.91
CA THR A 31 -1.86 8.97 11.09
C THR A 31 -0.57 8.65 11.85
N VAL A 32 -0.31 7.37 12.09
CA VAL A 32 0.86 6.90 12.84
C VAL A 32 1.97 6.33 11.95
N ALA A 33 1.65 5.97 10.70
CA ALA A 33 2.62 5.65 9.66
C ALA A 33 2.02 5.85 8.26
N MET A 34 2.88 6.10 7.28
CA MET A 34 2.49 6.25 5.87
C MET A 34 3.56 5.62 4.97
N LYS A 35 3.12 4.95 3.90
CA LYS A 35 4.02 4.40 2.89
C LYS A 35 3.48 4.65 1.48
N VAL A 36 4.35 5.13 0.61
CA VAL A 36 4.06 5.36 -0.80
C VAL A 36 4.69 4.24 -1.61
N ALA A 37 3.89 3.62 -2.48
CA ALA A 37 4.29 2.50 -3.32
C ALA A 37 3.83 2.72 -4.77
N THR A 38 4.49 2.06 -5.70
CA THR A 38 4.06 1.99 -7.09
C THR A 38 3.06 0.85 -7.28
N ASP A 39 2.24 0.91 -8.33
CA ASP A 39 1.21 -0.10 -8.62
C ASP A 39 1.73 -1.55 -8.66
N ASP A 40 2.97 -1.75 -9.08
CA ASP A 40 3.58 -3.08 -9.16
C ASP A 40 3.89 -3.72 -7.79
N ILE A 41 3.87 -2.94 -6.71
CA ILE A 41 4.04 -3.46 -5.36
C ILE A 41 2.67 -3.85 -4.80
N HIS A 42 2.53 -5.11 -4.37
CA HIS A 42 1.32 -5.56 -3.72
C HIS A 42 1.26 -5.08 -2.27
N GLY A 43 0.06 -4.78 -1.80
CA GLY A 43 -0.14 -4.25 -0.45
C GLY A 43 0.34 -5.17 0.68
N SER A 44 0.31 -6.49 0.47
CA SER A 44 0.86 -7.48 1.40
C SER A 44 2.36 -7.33 1.62
N GLU A 45 3.10 -6.78 0.63
CA GLU A 45 4.54 -6.51 0.75
C GLU A 45 4.81 -5.22 1.53
N VAL A 46 3.86 -4.29 1.53
CA VAL A 46 3.96 -3.00 2.24
C VAL A 46 3.57 -3.14 3.71
N LEU A 47 2.58 -3.99 3.99
CA LEU A 47 1.93 -4.10 5.29
C LEU A 47 2.89 -4.41 6.47
N PRO A 48 3.85 -5.35 6.39
CA PRO A 48 4.73 -5.67 7.51
C PRO A 48 5.57 -4.47 7.95
N ASN A 49 6.12 -3.72 6.98
CA ASN A 49 6.90 -2.52 7.24
C ASN A 49 6.02 -1.42 7.84
N LEU A 50 4.81 -1.24 7.32
CA LEU A 50 3.88 -0.23 7.82
C LEU A 50 3.46 -0.51 9.27
N ILE A 51 3.24 -1.78 9.63
CA ILE A 51 2.96 -2.21 11.01
C ILE A 51 4.16 -1.95 11.92
N MET A 52 5.38 -2.25 11.46
CA MET A 52 6.60 -2.01 12.22
C MET A 52 6.83 -0.52 12.47
N ASP A 53 6.63 0.32 11.46
CA ASP A 53 6.75 1.77 11.58
C ASP A 53 5.70 2.31 12.57
N ALA A 54 4.44 1.87 12.44
CA ALA A 54 3.37 2.28 13.35
C ALA A 54 3.55 1.76 14.78
N SER A 55 4.14 0.57 14.97
CA SER A 55 4.36 -0.04 16.29
C SER A 55 5.44 0.67 17.10
N GLY A 56 6.38 1.34 16.42
CA GLY A 56 7.33 2.26 17.06
C GLY A 56 6.66 3.49 17.68
N HIS A 57 5.47 3.87 17.20
CA HIS A 57 4.72 5.00 17.72
C HIS A 57 3.62 4.60 18.72
N ARG A 58 2.93 3.46 18.51
CA ARG A 58 1.84 2.97 19.40
C ARG A 58 1.68 1.45 19.36
N LEU A 59 1.15 0.85 20.41
CA LEU A 59 0.74 -0.57 20.39
C LEU A 59 -0.46 -0.78 19.45
N ILE A 60 -0.31 -1.69 18.50
CA ILE A 60 -1.35 -2.02 17.52
C ILE A 60 -2.02 -3.32 17.94
N SER A 61 -3.29 -3.25 18.37
CA SER A 61 -4.08 -4.42 18.75
C SER A 61 -4.89 -4.98 17.58
N GLU A 62 -5.35 -4.10 16.67
CA GLU A 62 -6.22 -4.42 15.54
C GLU A 62 -5.86 -3.51 14.36
N HIS A 63 -5.97 -4.01 13.14
CA HIS A 63 -5.75 -3.23 11.93
C HIS A 63 -6.84 -3.53 10.89
N VAL A 64 -7.29 -2.49 10.20
CA VAL A 64 -8.20 -2.59 9.05
C VAL A 64 -7.45 -2.04 7.84
N TRP A 65 -7.46 -2.81 6.76
CA TRP A 65 -6.76 -2.46 5.53
C TRP A 65 -7.76 -2.06 4.45
N ILE A 66 -7.58 -0.88 3.87
CA ILE A 66 -8.43 -0.34 2.81
C ILE A 66 -7.51 0.13 1.69
N GLU A 67 -7.62 -0.47 0.52
CA GLU A 67 -6.98 0.04 -0.70
C GLU A 67 -7.89 1.07 -1.36
N HIS A 68 -7.33 2.24 -1.65
CA HIS A 68 -7.95 3.23 -2.51
C HIS A 68 -6.98 3.58 -3.63
N THR A 69 -7.41 3.37 -4.87
CA THR A 69 -6.65 3.74 -6.07
C THR A 69 -7.27 5.01 -6.63
N ILE A 70 -6.50 6.09 -6.71
CA ILE A 70 -6.92 7.33 -7.38
C ILE A 70 -6.46 7.22 -8.83
N GLN A 71 -7.41 7.22 -9.77
CA GLN A 71 -7.17 6.98 -11.20
C GLN A 71 -7.16 8.23 -12.07
#